data_AF-A0A920MXT4-F1
#
_entry.id   AF-A0A920MXT4-F1
#
_cell.length_a   1.000
_cell.length_b   1.000
_cell.length_c   1.000
_cell.angle_alpha   90.00
_cell.angle_beta   90.00
_cell.angle_gamma   90.00
#
_symmetry.space_group_name_H-M   'P 1'
#
loop_
_entity.id
_entity.type
_entity.pdbx_description
1 polymer ?
#
loop_
_entity_poly.entity_id
_entity_poly.type
_entity_poly.pdbx_seq_one_letter_code
_entity_poly.pdbx_strand_id
1 'polypeptide(L)' 'MPNKFYQDDDEYMEKLSLLMTNEYKAITHAKIQLQLDCPDLALARHMSYKSLSDEDFLKRAEKQIEYLNNCIS' A
#
# COMPACT_ATOMS: atom_id res chain seq x y z
N MET A 1 1.80 8.41 4.71
CA MET A 1 2.80 9.27 5.42
C MET A 1 4.15 9.08 4.75
N PRO A 2 5.02 10.10 4.70
CA PRO A 2 6.35 9.93 4.13
C PRO A 2 7.19 9.01 5.01
N ASN A 3 8.02 8.16 4.38
CA ASN A 3 9.03 7.38 5.07
C ASN A 3 9.98 8.32 5.85
N LYS A 4 10.29 7.97 7.10
CA LYS A 4 11.20 8.72 7.98
C LYS A 4 12.38 7.90 8.51
N PHE A 5 12.35 6.57 8.34
CA PHE A 5 13.22 5.65 9.08
C PHE A 5 13.86 4.55 8.22
N TYR A 6 13.34 4.27 7.03
CA TYR A 6 13.86 3.25 6.11
C TYR A 6 14.67 3.89 5.00
N GLN A 7 15.49 3.08 4.33
CA GLN A 7 16.41 3.56 3.31
C GLN A 7 15.68 4.15 2.10
N ASP A 8 14.56 3.55 1.71
CA ASP A 8 13.70 4.02 0.64
C ASP A 8 12.21 3.70 0.91
N ASP A 9 11.34 4.25 0.08
CA ASP A 9 9.89 4.06 0.21
C ASP A 9 9.48 2.60 -0.03
N ASP A 10 10.24 1.82 -0.79
CA ASP A 10 9.89 0.45 -1.13
C ASP A 10 10.13 -0.48 0.06
N GLU A 11 11.28 -0.33 0.74
CA GLU A 11 11.55 -1.00 2.01
C GLU A 11 10.50 -0.64 3.06
N TYR A 12 10.14 0.64 3.17
CA TYR A 12 9.08 1.08 4.08
C TYR A 12 7.75 0.38 3.79
N MET A 13 7.32 0.34 2.52
CA MET A 13 6.05 -0.28 2.14
C MET A 13 6.06 -1.79 2.31
N GLU A 14 7.19 -2.45 2.04
CA GLU A 14 7.36 -3.88 2.30
C GLU A 14 7.23 -4.20 3.80
N LYS A 15 7.93 -3.47 4.67
CA LYS A 15 7.84 -3.68 6.13
C LYS A 15 6.45 -3.37 6.66
N LEU A 16 5.82 -2.32 6.15
CA LEU A 16 4.45 -1.96 6.53
C LEU A 16 3.45 -3.05 6.13
N SER A 17 3.51 -3.52 4.88
CA SER A 17 2.61 -4.57 4.39
C SER A 17 2.77 -5.87 5.20
N LEU A 18 4.00 -6.28 5.49
CA LEU A 18 4.29 -7.45 6.32
C LEU A 18 3.70 -7.34 7.73
N LEU A 19 3.77 -6.16 8.34
CA LEU A 19 3.20 -5.91 9.66
C LEU A 19 1.67 -6.05 9.64
N MET A 20 1.01 -5.51 8.61
CA MET A 20 -0.45 -5.52 8.47
C MET A 20 -1.01 -6.92 8.21
N THR A 21 -0.23 -7.84 7.64
CA THR A 21 -0.61 -9.25 7.42
C THR A 21 -1.25 -9.90 8.65
N ASN A 22 -0.69 -9.66 9.84
CA ASN A 22 -1.19 -10.26 11.08
C ASN A 22 -2.60 -9.78 11.43
N GLU A 23 -2.86 -8.48 11.27
CA GLU A 23 -4.16 -7.86 11.53
C GLU A 23 -5.21 -8.36 10.53
N TYR A 24 -4.85 -8.42 9.25
CA TYR A 24 -5.75 -8.92 8.21
C TYR A 24 -6.11 -10.40 8.42
N LYS A 25 -5.13 -11.23 8.78
CA LYS A 25 -5.36 -12.64 9.12
C LYS A 25 -6.23 -12.79 10.37
N ALA A 26 -6.07 -11.94 11.38
CA ALA A 26 -6.93 -11.99 12.56
C ALA A 26 -8.41 -11.74 12.22
N ILE A 27 -8.70 -10.78 11.33
CA ILE A 27 -10.06 -10.46 10.87
C ILE A 27 -10.65 -11.63 10.08
N THR A 28 -9.92 -12.18 9.11
CA THR A 28 -10.42 -13.29 8.29
C THR A 28 -10.57 -14.59 9.09
N HIS A 29 -9.68 -14.87 10.04
CA HIS A 29 -9.82 -16.00 10.98
C HIS A 29 -11.05 -15.87 11.88
N ALA A 30 -11.44 -14.64 12.24
CA ALA A 30 -12.69 -14.38 12.96
C ALA A 30 -13.95 -14.56 12.08
N LYS A 31 -13.80 -15.00 10.82
CA LYS A 31 -14.87 -15.14 9.81
C LYS A 31 -15.57 -13.82 9.48
N ILE A 32 -14.84 -12.71 9.61
CA ILE A 32 -15.30 -11.38 9.22
C ILE A 32 -14.82 -11.10 7.79
N GLN A 33 -15.71 -10.56 6.96
CA GLN A 33 -15.35 -10.12 5.62
C GLN A 33 -14.46 -8.86 5.72
N LEU A 34 -13.21 -8.98 5.28
CA LEU A 34 -12.28 -7.86 5.19
C LEU A 34 -12.43 -7.16 3.84
N GLN A 35 -12.73 -5.87 3.87
CA GLN A 35 -12.65 -4.99 2.70
C GLN A 35 -11.55 -3.95 2.95
N LEU A 36 -10.60 -3.87 2.02
CA LEU A 36 -9.53 -2.88 2.02
C LEU A 36 -9.90 -1.80 0.99
N ASP A 37 -10.17 -0.60 1.47
CA ASP A 37 -10.51 0.54 0.61
C ASP A 37 -9.36 1.56 0.62
N CYS A 38 -8.87 1.90 -0.57
CA CYS A 38 -7.74 2.79 -0.79
C CYS A 38 -8.11 3.92 -1.77
N PRO A 39 -9.13 4.74 -1.48
CA PRO A 39 -9.56 5.81 -2.39
C PRO A 39 -8.46 6.87 -2.57
N ASP A 40 -7.58 7.00 -1.58
CA ASP A 40 -6.45 7.94 -1.60
C ASP A 40 -5.37 7.57 -2.62
N LEU A 41 -5.35 6.34 -3.13
CA LEU A 41 -4.37 5.90 -4.13
C LEU A 41 -4.43 6.80 -5.37
N ALA A 42 -5.63 7.06 -5.89
CA ALA A 42 -5.83 7.96 -7.02
C ALA A 42 -5.64 9.43 -6.61
N LEU A 43 -6.07 9.81 -5.40
CA LEU A 43 -5.88 11.17 -4.89
C LEU A 43 -4.39 11.55 -4.81
N ALA A 44 -3.51 10.59 -4.54
CA ALA A 44 -2.08 10.80 -4.45
C ALA A 44 -1.47 11.36 -5.75
N ARG A 45 -2.07 11.07 -6.92
CA ARG A 45 -1.70 11.67 -8.22
C ARG A 45 -1.72 13.19 -8.19
N HIS A 46 -2.69 13.75 -7.47
CA HIS A 46 -2.94 15.18 -7.37
C HIS A 46 -2.36 15.82 -6.11
N MET A 47 -1.70 15.05 -5.24
CA MET A 47 -1.12 15.54 -3.99
C MET A 47 0.40 15.33 -3.98
N SER A 48 0.84 14.10 -3.74
CA SER A 48 2.25 13.75 -3.53
C SER A 48 3.01 13.46 -4.83
N TYR A 49 2.30 13.07 -5.89
CA TYR A 49 2.89 12.64 -7.16
C TYR A 49 2.57 13.58 -8.33
N LYS A 50 2.35 14.88 -8.05
CA LYS A 50 2.01 15.89 -9.06
C LYS A 50 3.04 15.97 -10.18
N SER A 51 4.32 15.78 -9.85
CA SER A 51 5.46 15.89 -10.76
C SER A 51 5.75 14.62 -11.56
N LEU A 52 5.09 13.49 -11.25
CA LEU A 52 5.24 12.26 -12.02
C LEU A 52 4.45 12.35 -13.33
N SER A 53 4.96 11.67 -14.35
CA SER A 53 4.15 11.32 -15.52
C SER A 53 3.02 10.38 -15.11
N ASP A 54 1.97 10.27 -15.91
CA ASP A 54 0.88 9.33 -15.63
C ASP A 54 1.38 7.88 -15.65
N GLU A 55 2.31 7.55 -16.54
CA GLU A 55 2.92 6.21 -16.62
C GLU A 55 3.71 5.87 -15.35
N ASP A 56 4.54 6.80 -14.85
CA ASP A 56 5.33 6.57 -13.64
C ASP A 56 4.45 6.52 -12.40
N PHE A 57 3.37 7.30 -12.36
CA PHE A 57 2.37 7.22 -11.31
C PHE A 57 1.67 5.85 -11.32
N LEU A 58 1.26 5.34 -12.48
CA LEU A 58 0.62 4.04 -12.60
C LEU A 58 1.55 2.90 -12.14
N LYS A 59 2.83 2.92 -12.54
CA LYS A 59 3.83 1.95 -12.03
C LYS A 59 3.94 1.98 -10.51
N ARG A 60 3.93 3.19 -9.92
CA ARG A 60 3.97 3.34 -8.46
C ARG A 60 2.70 2.80 -7.80
N ALA A 61 1.53 3.05 -8.39
CA ALA A 61 0.25 2.56 -7.88
C ALA A 61 0.15 1.03 -7.96
N GLU A 62 0.58 0.42 -9.06
CA GLU A 62 0.67 -1.03 -9.23
C GLU A 62 1.52 -1.66 -8.13
N LYS A 63 2.70 -1.09 -7.85
CA LYS A 63 3.59 -1.57 -6.79
C LYS A 63 2.95 -1.50 -5.40
N GLN A 64 2.17 -0.46 -5.11
CA GLN A 64 1.42 -0.39 -3.85
C GLN A 64 0.35 -1.48 -3.75
N ILE A 65 -0.32 -1.80 -4.86
CA ILE A 65 -1.27 -2.92 -4.95
C ILE A 65 -0.55 -4.26 -4.76
N GLU A 66 0.64 -4.44 -5.33
CA GLU A 66 1.44 -5.66 -5.13
C GLU A 66 1.77 -5.89 -3.65
N TYR A 67 2.23 -4.85 -2.94
CA TYR A 67 2.47 -4.96 -1.50
C TYR A 67 1.20 -5.31 -0.72
N LEU A 68 0.06 -4.74 -1.11
CA LEU A 68 -1.23 -5.07 -0.50
C LEU A 68 -1.64 -6.51 -0.78
N ASN A 69 -1.47 -7.00 -2.00
CA ASN A 69 -1.82 -8.38 -2.36
C ASN A 69 -0.93 -9.39 -1.62
N ASN A 70 0.36 -9.10 -1.47
CA ASN A 70 1.30 -9.97 -0.75
C ASN A 70 0.97 -10.13 0.74
N CYS A 71 0.28 -9.16 1.36
CA CYS A 71 -0.08 -9.24 2.78
C CYS A 71 -1.42 -9.95 3.04
N ILE A 72 -2.24 -10.17 2.01
CA ILE A 72 -3.54 -10.85 2.12
C ILE A 72 -3.56 -12.25 1.49
N SER A 73 -2.54 -12.62 0.72
CA SER A 73 -2.31 -13.99 0.22
C SER A 73 -1.85 -14.94 1.32
#